data_AF-A0A6A6KXF6-F1
#
_entry.id   AF-A0A6A6KXF6-F1
#
_cell.length_a   1.000
_cell.length_b   1.000
_cell.length_c   1.000
_cell.angle_alpha   90.00
_cell.angle_beta   90.00
_cell.angle_gamma   90.00
#
_symmetry.space_group_name_H-M   'P 1'
#
loop_
_entity.id
_entity.type
_entity.pdbx_description
1 polymer ?
#
loop_
_entity_poly.entity_id
_entity_poly.type
_entity_poly.pdbx_seq_one_letter_code
_entity_poly.pdbx_strand_id
1 'polypeptide(L)'
;MAASVEEIRKAQRAQGAATILAIGTATPSNCVNQADYPDFYFRITKSEHMTELKEKFKRISEAFSPIGISDWNSIFWIAHPGGPAILNQVEAKLSLKPEKMRASRHVLSEYGNMTSACVLFILDEMRKKSLEEGKVTTGEGLEWGVLFGFGPGLTIETVVLHSIPTEMAAQ
;
A
#
# COMPACT_ATOMS: atom_id res chain seq x y z
N MET A 1 6.49 34.32 4.91
CA MET A 1 5.03 34.39 5.14
C MET A 1 4.51 32.97 5.33
N ALA A 2 3.40 32.76 6.04
CA ALA A 2 2.77 31.44 6.09
C ALA A 2 1.99 31.17 4.80
N ALA A 3 2.06 29.95 4.27
CA ALA A 3 1.25 29.53 3.13
C ALA A 3 -0.23 29.41 3.53
N SER A 4 -1.13 29.69 2.60
CA SER A 4 -2.58 29.57 2.83
C SER A 4 -3.02 28.10 2.88
N VAL A 5 -4.16 27.85 3.54
CA VAL A 5 -4.80 26.52 3.58
C VAL A 5 -5.15 26.03 2.17
N GLU A 6 -5.46 26.95 1.25
CA GLU A 6 -5.69 26.66 -0.17
C GLU A 6 -4.44 26.11 -0.85
N GLU A 7 -3.27 26.75 -0.64
CA GLU A 7 -1.99 26.32 -1.22
C GLU A 7 -1.51 24.98 -0.65
N ILE A 8 -1.67 24.77 0.67
CA ILE A 8 -1.33 23.50 1.34
C ILE A 8 -2.18 22.36 0.73
N ARG A 9 -3.49 22.56 0.58
CA ARG A 9 -4.39 21.59 -0.07
C ARG A 9 -4.05 21.36 -1.55
N LYS A 10 -3.53 22.37 -2.25
CA LYS A 10 -3.13 22.26 -3.65
C LYS A 10 -1.83 21.46 -3.82
N ALA A 11 -0.84 21.68 -2.93
CA ALA A 11 0.40 20.89 -2.88
C ALA A 11 0.16 19.45 -2.41
N GLN A 12 -0.84 19.22 -1.56
CA GLN A 12 -1.24 17.87 -1.14
C GLN A 12 -2.01 17.09 -2.21
N ARG A 13 -2.56 17.71 -3.25
CA ARG A 13 -3.31 16.98 -4.30
C ARG A 13 -2.42 16.17 -5.23
N ALA A 14 -2.88 14.96 -5.54
CA ALA A 14 -2.29 14.15 -6.60
C ALA A 14 -2.53 14.77 -7.98
N GLN A 15 -1.45 14.84 -8.77
CA GLN A 15 -1.47 14.95 -10.23
C GLN A 15 -0.74 13.73 -10.83
N GLY A 16 -0.85 13.56 -12.14
CA GLY A 16 -0.43 12.36 -12.87
C GLY A 16 -1.40 11.18 -12.69
N ALA A 17 -1.47 10.31 -13.70
CA ALA A 17 -2.21 9.04 -13.61
C ALA A 17 -1.34 7.96 -12.93
N ALA A 18 -1.99 7.08 -12.16
CA ALA A 18 -1.37 5.87 -11.61
C ALA A 18 -2.05 4.63 -12.21
N THR A 19 -1.28 3.57 -12.44
CA THR A 19 -1.74 2.34 -13.08
C THR A 19 -1.59 1.17 -12.12
N ILE A 20 -2.70 0.51 -11.80
CA ILE A 20 -2.70 -0.76 -11.07
C ILE A 20 -2.74 -1.91 -12.07
N LEU A 21 -1.89 -2.92 -11.84
CA LEU A 21 -1.80 -4.10 -12.70
C LEU A 21 -2.80 -5.19 -12.30
N ALA A 22 -2.97 -5.46 -10.99
CA ALA A 22 -3.99 -6.38 -10.47
C ALA A 22 -4.37 -6.11 -9.00
N ILE A 23 -5.65 -6.29 -8.66
CA ILE A 23 -6.20 -6.32 -7.28
C ILE A 23 -6.75 -7.73 -7.03
N GLY A 24 -6.45 -8.33 -5.87
CA GLY A 24 -6.82 -9.72 -5.59
C GLY A 24 -7.35 -9.96 -4.17
N THR A 25 -8.68 -9.95 -4.01
CA THR A 25 -9.31 -10.71 -2.92
C THR A 25 -9.32 -12.20 -3.30
N ALA A 26 -9.14 -13.11 -2.34
CA ALA A 26 -8.87 -14.53 -2.61
C ALA A 26 -10.10 -15.39 -3.00
N THR A 27 -10.90 -14.92 -3.97
CA THR A 27 -11.84 -15.71 -4.78
C THR A 27 -11.94 -15.09 -6.20
N PRO A 28 -11.99 -15.90 -7.27
CA PRO A 28 -11.78 -15.44 -8.67
C PRO A 28 -12.93 -14.56 -9.23
N SER A 29 -12.72 -13.74 -10.28
CA SER A 29 -11.48 -13.46 -11.07
C SER A 29 -11.61 -12.10 -11.78
N ASN A 30 -11.45 -11.00 -11.04
CA ASN A 30 -11.79 -9.65 -11.53
C ASN A 30 -10.65 -8.67 -11.23
N CYS A 31 -10.06 -8.02 -12.25
CA CYS A 31 -9.28 -6.80 -12.00
C CYS A 31 -10.23 -5.61 -11.79
N VAL A 32 -9.86 -4.70 -10.88
CA VAL A 32 -10.59 -3.47 -10.57
C VAL A 32 -9.65 -2.28 -10.83
N ASN A 33 -10.17 -1.18 -11.35
CA ASN A 33 -9.37 0.04 -11.56
C ASN A 33 -9.07 0.70 -10.20
N GLN A 34 -7.90 1.32 -10.07
CA GLN A 34 -7.51 2.10 -8.89
C GLN A 34 -8.52 3.19 -8.53
N ALA A 35 -9.19 3.76 -9.55
CA ALA A 35 -10.24 4.78 -9.36
C ALA A 35 -11.50 4.23 -8.67
N ASP A 36 -11.88 2.98 -8.95
CA ASP A 36 -13.16 2.37 -8.51
C ASP A 36 -13.02 1.60 -7.19
N TYR A 37 -11.78 1.25 -6.81
CA TYR A 37 -11.46 0.49 -5.59
C TYR A 37 -12.06 1.06 -4.28
N PRO A 38 -12.12 2.39 -4.03
CA PRO A 38 -12.70 2.93 -2.79
C PRO A 38 -14.17 2.54 -2.58
N ASP A 39 -15.01 2.67 -3.62
CA ASP A 39 -16.47 2.43 -3.57
C ASP A 39 -16.83 0.94 -3.47
N PHE A 40 -15.87 0.07 -3.80
CA PHE A 40 -15.90 -1.36 -3.52
C PHE A 40 -15.53 -1.66 -2.06
N TYR A 41 -14.38 -1.17 -1.59
CA TYR A 41 -13.78 -1.51 -0.28
C TYR A 41 -14.68 -1.13 0.92
N PHE A 42 -15.35 0.02 0.88
CA PHE A 42 -16.24 0.46 1.98
C PHE A 42 -17.44 -0.46 2.24
N ARG A 43 -17.73 -1.41 1.34
CA ARG A 43 -18.97 -2.21 1.36
C ARG A 43 -18.88 -3.53 2.13
N ILE A 44 -17.67 -4.07 2.35
CA ILE A 44 -17.48 -5.50 2.64
C ILE A 44 -16.76 -5.83 3.97
N THR A 45 -16.04 -4.89 4.58
CA THR A 45 -14.85 -5.19 5.40
C THR A 45 -15.05 -5.40 6.90
N LYS A 46 -16.14 -6.02 7.39
CA LYS A 46 -16.28 -6.36 8.83
C LYS A 46 -15.35 -7.54 9.24
N SER A 47 -14.00 -7.35 9.17
CA SER A 47 -12.99 -8.43 9.41
C SER A 47 -11.49 -8.15 9.96
N GLU A 48 -10.78 -8.08 11.17
CA GLU A 48 -10.46 -8.36 12.67
C GLU A 48 -9.56 -9.54 13.11
N HIS A 49 -10.01 -10.38 14.06
CA HIS A 49 -9.17 -11.13 14.99
C HIS A 49 -9.21 -12.63 14.71
N MET A 50 -8.08 -13.21 14.32
CA MET A 50 -7.95 -14.65 14.07
C MET A 50 -6.50 -15.12 14.22
N THR A 51 -6.33 -16.39 14.56
CA THR A 51 -5.06 -17.13 14.40
C THR A 51 -4.70 -17.40 12.94
N GLU A 52 -5.67 -17.32 12.01
CA GLU A 52 -5.49 -17.49 10.55
C GLU A 52 -4.46 -16.54 9.92
N LEU A 53 -4.08 -15.45 10.60
CA LEU A 53 -3.07 -14.49 10.13
C LEU A 53 -1.79 -15.19 9.62
N LYS A 54 -1.35 -16.27 10.28
CA LYS A 54 -0.18 -17.07 9.86
C LYS A 54 -0.38 -17.80 8.53
N GLU A 55 -1.59 -18.32 8.26
CA GLU A 55 -1.90 -18.99 6.99
C GLU A 55 -2.15 -17.99 5.86
N LYS A 56 -2.73 -16.84 6.17
CA LYS A 56 -2.94 -15.76 5.19
C LYS A 56 -1.59 -15.23 4.66
N PHE A 57 -0.55 -15.12 5.51
CA PHE A 57 0.83 -14.88 5.05
C PHE A 57 1.40 -15.97 4.13
N LYS A 58 0.98 -17.24 4.26
CA LYS A 58 1.38 -18.30 3.30
C LYS A 58 0.71 -18.10 1.94
N ARG A 59 -0.59 -17.77 1.91
CA ARG A 59 -1.33 -17.49 0.67
C ARG A 59 -0.80 -16.27 -0.08
N ILE A 60 -0.25 -15.29 0.64
CA ILE A 60 0.49 -14.18 0.04
C ILE A 60 1.72 -14.70 -0.72
N SER A 61 2.51 -15.62 -0.16
CA SER A 61 3.63 -16.24 -0.90
C SER A 61 3.18 -17.00 -2.16
N GLU A 62 1.97 -17.57 -2.13
CA GLU A 62 1.37 -18.26 -3.28
C GLU A 62 0.96 -17.25 -4.37
N ALA A 63 0.47 -16.06 -4.01
CA ALA A 63 0.12 -14.98 -4.93
C ALA A 63 1.33 -14.34 -5.66
N PHE A 64 2.52 -14.36 -5.06
CA PHE A 64 3.77 -13.90 -5.70
C PHE A 64 4.49 -14.98 -6.53
N SER A 65 4.07 -16.25 -6.42
CA SER A 65 4.66 -17.38 -7.16
C SER A 65 4.62 -17.22 -8.69
N PRO A 66 3.53 -16.73 -9.33
CA PRO A 66 3.49 -16.56 -10.80
C PRO A 66 4.47 -15.51 -11.35
N ILE A 67 4.94 -14.59 -10.51
CA ILE A 67 5.92 -13.54 -10.86
C ILE A 67 7.32 -13.80 -10.29
N GLY A 68 7.56 -14.99 -9.70
CA GLY A 68 8.89 -15.45 -9.28
C GLY A 68 9.49 -14.74 -8.06
N ILE A 69 8.74 -13.86 -7.40
CA ILE A 69 9.25 -13.06 -6.27
C ILE A 69 9.28 -13.90 -4.99
N SER A 70 10.48 -14.07 -4.44
CA SER A 70 10.72 -14.82 -3.20
C SER A 70 11.40 -14.01 -2.09
N ASP A 71 12.06 -12.88 -2.41
CA ASP A 71 12.57 -11.93 -1.43
C ASP A 71 11.57 -10.78 -1.19
N TRP A 72 10.97 -10.76 0.00
CA TRP A 72 10.08 -9.68 0.44
C TRP A 72 10.77 -8.32 0.55
N ASN A 73 12.10 -8.26 0.60
CA ASN A 73 12.86 -7.02 0.58
C ASN A 73 13.18 -6.49 -0.82
N SER A 74 12.89 -7.24 -1.88
CA SER A 74 13.02 -6.78 -3.27
C SER A 74 11.85 -5.90 -3.74
N ILE A 75 10.72 -5.92 -3.02
CA ILE A 75 9.49 -5.18 -3.37
C ILE A 75 9.21 -3.97 -2.47
N PHE A 76 8.36 -3.05 -2.92
CA PHE A 76 7.82 -1.94 -2.10
C PHE A 76 6.56 -2.33 -1.33
N TRP A 77 6.23 -1.61 -0.25
CA TRP A 77 5.32 -2.08 0.80
C TRP A 77 4.32 -1.02 1.29
N ILE A 78 3.02 -1.36 1.23
CA ILE A 78 1.90 -0.47 1.57
C ILE A 78 0.95 -1.21 2.51
N ALA A 79 1.21 -1.20 3.81
CA ALA A 79 0.42 -1.93 4.80
C ALA A 79 -0.60 -1.00 5.47
N HIS A 80 -1.89 -1.37 5.46
CA HIS A 80 -2.92 -0.64 6.22
C HIS A 80 -2.51 -0.57 7.72
N PRO A 81 -2.31 0.63 8.28
CA PRO A 81 -1.74 0.80 9.60
C PRO A 81 -2.85 0.80 10.66
N GLY A 82 -3.55 -0.34 10.81
CA GLY A 82 -4.65 -0.46 11.77
C GLY A 82 -4.23 -0.14 13.22
N GLY A 83 -2.95 -0.36 13.51
CA GLY A 83 -2.20 0.20 14.64
C GLY A 83 -0.71 -0.11 14.50
N PRO A 84 0.18 0.50 15.31
CA PRO A 84 1.63 0.31 15.19
C PRO A 84 2.05 -1.16 15.42
N ALA A 85 1.31 -1.88 16.25
CA ALA A 85 1.53 -3.31 16.49
C ALA A 85 1.37 -4.18 15.23
N ILE A 86 0.48 -3.81 14.30
CA ILE A 86 0.28 -4.56 13.04
C ILE A 86 1.50 -4.40 12.14
N LEU A 87 1.98 -3.16 11.94
CA LEU A 87 3.18 -2.89 11.14
C LEU A 87 4.40 -3.60 11.72
N ASN A 88 4.58 -3.56 13.05
CA ASN A 88 5.66 -4.26 13.75
C ASN A 88 5.58 -5.79 13.56
N GLN A 89 4.38 -6.37 13.56
CA GLN A 89 4.19 -7.81 13.32
C GLN A 89 4.47 -8.19 11.86
N VAL A 90 4.07 -7.38 10.87
CA VAL A 90 4.40 -7.63 9.45
C VAL A 90 5.91 -7.58 9.25
N GLU A 91 6.55 -6.51 9.72
CA GLU A 91 8.01 -6.28 9.63
C GLU A 91 8.81 -7.43 10.25
N ALA A 92 8.50 -7.80 11.49
CA ALA A 92 9.18 -8.88 12.18
C ALA A 92 8.86 -10.28 11.61
N LYS A 93 7.63 -10.52 11.12
CA LYS A 93 7.22 -11.86 10.67
C LYS A 93 7.75 -12.22 9.29
N LEU A 94 7.99 -11.22 8.44
CA LEU A 94 8.56 -11.38 7.09
C LEU A 94 10.04 -10.96 7.01
N SER A 95 10.65 -10.55 8.12
CA SER A 95 12.02 -10.04 8.21
C SER A 95 12.28 -8.90 7.21
N LEU A 96 11.37 -7.93 7.18
CA LEU A 96 11.51 -6.73 6.36
C LEU A 96 12.53 -5.78 6.99
N LYS A 97 13.31 -5.10 6.15
CA LYS A 97 14.13 -3.97 6.60
C LYS A 97 13.21 -2.79 7.01
N PRO A 98 13.59 -1.96 8.01
CA PRO A 98 12.69 -0.95 8.58
C PRO A 98 12.15 0.08 7.57
N GLU A 99 12.91 0.40 6.51
CA GLU A 99 12.48 1.33 5.46
C GLU A 99 11.20 0.86 4.74
N LYS A 100 10.95 -0.45 4.66
CA LYS A 100 9.75 -0.99 3.99
C LYS A 100 8.44 -0.56 4.65
N MET A 101 8.47 -0.18 5.92
CA MET A 101 7.29 0.34 6.62
C MET A 101 7.28 1.87 6.73
N ARG A 102 8.27 2.59 6.17
CA ARG A 102 8.43 4.06 6.28
C ARG A 102 7.15 4.82 5.93
N ALA A 103 6.62 4.66 4.72
CA ALA A 103 5.41 5.37 4.27
C ALA A 103 4.18 4.98 5.11
N SER A 104 4.05 3.69 5.46
CA SER A 104 2.96 3.17 6.30
C SER A 104 2.99 3.73 7.73
N ARG A 105 4.19 3.94 8.28
CA ARG A 105 4.43 4.55 9.60
C ARG A 105 4.25 6.07 9.57
N HIS A 106 4.65 6.75 8.49
CA HIS A 106 4.44 8.19 8.34
C HIS A 106 2.95 8.54 8.31
N VAL A 107 2.15 7.85 7.50
CA VAL A 107 0.70 8.12 7.44
C VAL A 107 0.01 7.83 8.79
N LEU A 108 0.45 6.80 9.52
CA LEU A 108 -0.01 6.52 10.88
C LEU A 108 0.37 7.62 11.88
N SER A 109 1.54 8.24 11.74
CA SER A 109 2.01 9.36 12.56
C SER A 109 1.15 10.61 12.36
N GLU A 110 1.00 11.04 11.10
CA GLU A 110 0.39 12.34 10.78
C GLU A 110 -1.14 12.33 10.78
N TYR A 111 -1.75 11.18 10.45
CA TYR A 111 -3.20 11.07 10.24
C TYR A 111 -3.89 9.99 11.09
N GLY A 112 -3.13 9.15 11.80
CA GLY A 112 -3.67 8.01 12.55
C GLY A 112 -4.29 6.94 11.65
N ASN A 113 -5.16 6.11 12.24
CA ASN A 113 -5.92 5.10 11.51
C ASN A 113 -7.20 5.71 10.90
N MET A 114 -7.10 6.19 9.67
CA MET A 114 -8.22 6.65 8.82
C MET A 114 -9.02 5.49 8.17
N THR A 115 -8.91 4.26 8.68
CA THR A 115 -9.52 3.05 8.12
C THR A 115 -9.05 2.76 6.67
N SER A 116 -9.96 2.49 5.74
CA SER A 116 -9.69 2.23 4.32
C SER A 116 -8.78 3.27 3.67
N ALA A 117 -8.97 4.56 4.00
CA ALA A 117 -8.28 5.67 3.35
C ALA A 117 -6.76 5.64 3.55
N CYS A 118 -6.25 5.01 4.61
CA CYS A 118 -4.82 4.97 4.89
C CYS A 118 -3.99 4.44 3.71
N VAL A 119 -4.41 3.36 3.04
CA VAL A 119 -3.59 2.78 1.95
C VAL A 119 -3.47 3.71 0.74
N LEU A 120 -4.49 4.56 0.51
CA LEU A 120 -4.48 5.60 -0.54
C LEU A 120 -3.53 6.75 -0.18
N PHE A 121 -3.50 7.15 1.10
CA PHE A 121 -2.54 8.14 1.60
C PHE A 121 -1.11 7.59 1.60
N ILE A 122 -0.90 6.30 1.88
CA ILE A 122 0.43 5.66 1.83
C ILE A 122 0.93 5.54 0.39
N LEU A 123 0.05 5.21 -0.58
CA LEU A 123 0.35 5.28 -2.02
C LEU A 123 0.81 6.68 -2.43
N ASP A 124 0.13 7.73 -1.95
CA ASP A 124 0.43 9.12 -2.33
C ASP A 124 1.71 9.66 -1.65
N GLU A 125 1.93 9.35 -0.37
CA GLU A 125 3.21 9.60 0.33
C GLU A 125 4.37 8.86 -0.34
N MET A 126 4.20 7.57 -0.66
CA MET A 126 5.24 6.76 -1.30
C MET A 126 5.66 7.34 -2.65
N ARG A 127 4.71 7.65 -3.53
CA ARG A 127 5.03 8.20 -4.86
C ARG A 127 5.61 9.61 -4.78
N LYS A 128 5.12 10.46 -3.85
CA LYS A 128 5.69 11.81 -3.62
C LYS A 128 7.15 11.73 -3.15
N LYS A 129 7.45 10.94 -2.12
CA LYS A 129 8.84 10.74 -1.67
C LYS A 129 9.72 10.10 -2.71
N SER A 130 9.17 9.22 -3.54
CA SER A 130 9.91 8.64 -4.66
C SER A 130 10.36 9.70 -5.67
N LEU A 131 9.53 10.71 -5.95
CA LEU A 131 9.93 11.86 -6.77
C LEU A 131 10.88 12.81 -6.01
N GLU A 132 10.59 13.18 -4.76
CA GLU A 132 11.42 14.08 -3.95
C GLU A 132 12.84 13.54 -3.72
N GLU A 133 13.00 12.23 -3.52
CA GLU A 133 14.29 11.56 -3.32
C GLU A 133 14.95 11.10 -4.64
N GLY A 134 14.42 11.49 -5.80
CA GLY A 134 15.01 11.17 -7.11
C GLY A 134 15.08 9.67 -7.42
N LYS A 135 14.11 8.87 -6.96
CA LYS A 135 14.05 7.43 -7.26
C LYS A 135 13.69 7.21 -8.73
N VAL A 136 14.11 6.07 -9.28
CA VAL A 136 13.82 5.67 -10.67
C VAL A 136 12.36 5.25 -10.90
N THR A 137 11.61 4.85 -9.86
CA THR A 137 10.18 4.51 -9.96
C THR A 137 9.38 5.10 -8.81
N THR A 138 8.06 5.23 -9.00
CA THR A 138 7.09 5.66 -7.99
C THR A 138 6.95 4.72 -6.78
N GLY A 139 7.54 3.52 -6.84
CA GLY A 139 7.57 2.51 -5.77
C GLY A 139 8.91 2.49 -5.03
N GLU A 140 9.39 3.64 -4.56
CA GLU A 140 10.67 3.84 -3.87
C GLU A 140 11.91 3.36 -4.66
N GLY A 141 11.81 3.29 -5.99
CA GLY A 141 12.86 2.79 -6.89
C GLY A 141 12.79 1.29 -7.21
N LEU A 142 11.72 0.60 -6.79
CA LEU A 142 11.50 -0.83 -7.02
C LEU A 142 10.37 -1.04 -8.04
N GLU A 143 10.47 -2.09 -8.86
CA GLU A 143 9.50 -2.40 -9.92
C GLU A 143 8.18 -2.93 -9.34
N TRP A 144 8.26 -3.93 -8.45
CA TRP A 144 7.10 -4.62 -7.88
C TRP A 144 6.85 -4.21 -6.43
N GLY A 145 5.58 -4.30 -6.01
CA GLY A 145 5.14 -3.93 -4.68
C GLY A 145 3.91 -4.70 -4.21
N VAL A 146 3.60 -4.56 -2.92
CA VAL A 146 2.42 -5.15 -2.29
C VAL A 146 1.67 -4.12 -1.46
N LEU A 147 0.34 -4.14 -1.57
CA LEU A 147 -0.57 -3.41 -0.70
C LEU A 147 -1.44 -4.39 0.08
N PHE A 148 -1.54 -4.18 1.41
CA PHE A 148 -2.39 -4.97 2.31
C PHE A 148 -3.48 -4.12 2.97
N GLY A 149 -4.72 -4.61 2.93
CA GLY A 149 -5.85 -4.14 3.75
C GLY A 149 -6.16 -5.10 4.92
N PHE A 150 -6.68 -4.57 6.03
CA PHE A 150 -7.16 -5.32 7.20
C PHE A 150 -8.49 -4.67 7.71
N GLY A 151 -9.47 -5.42 8.24
CA GLY A 151 -10.79 -4.91 8.72
C GLY A 151 -11.13 -5.23 10.21
N PRO A 152 -12.42 -5.34 10.64
CA PRO A 152 -12.79 -6.01 11.93
C PRO A 152 -13.92 -7.18 12.01
N GLY A 153 -13.91 -8.57 12.17
CA GLY A 153 -13.08 -9.86 12.37
C GLY A 153 -12.42 -10.80 11.24
N LEU A 154 -11.12 -11.17 11.28
CA LEU A 154 -10.05 -11.11 10.20
C LEU A 154 -10.32 -11.42 8.71
N THR A 155 -10.04 -10.42 7.87
CA THR A 155 -9.75 -10.50 6.41
C THR A 155 -8.41 -9.80 6.14
N ILE A 156 -7.68 -10.30 5.15
CA ILE A 156 -6.57 -9.58 4.52
C ILE A 156 -6.89 -9.44 3.04
N GLU A 157 -6.80 -8.21 2.52
CA GLU A 157 -6.85 -7.96 1.08
C GLU A 157 -5.42 -7.78 0.55
N THR A 158 -5.10 -8.31 -0.62
CA THR A 158 -3.75 -8.28 -1.19
C THR A 158 -3.77 -7.77 -2.63
N VAL A 159 -2.99 -6.73 -2.89
CA VAL A 159 -2.89 -6.09 -4.20
C VAL A 159 -1.44 -6.15 -4.64
N VAL A 160 -1.19 -6.70 -5.83
CA VAL A 160 0.14 -6.74 -6.43
C VAL A 160 0.29 -5.51 -7.32
N LEU A 161 1.22 -4.64 -6.93
CA LEU A 161 1.45 -3.36 -7.59
C LEU A 161 2.68 -3.46 -8.48
N HIS A 162 2.60 -2.79 -9.63
CA HIS A 162 3.73 -2.47 -10.48
C HIS A 162 3.92 -0.95 -10.39
N SER A 163 5.14 -0.48 -10.20
CA SER A 163 5.45 0.95 -10.20
C SER A 163 5.56 1.48 -11.63
N ILE A 164 5.68 2.81 -11.75
CA ILE A 164 5.88 3.52 -13.02
C ILE A 164 7.21 4.29 -12.91
N PRO A 165 8.02 4.39 -13.99
CA PRO A 165 9.18 5.27 -14.01
C PRO A 165 8.82 6.70 -13.61
N THR A 166 9.60 7.34 -12.75
CA THR A 166 9.29 8.70 -12.25
C THR A 166 9.25 9.75 -13.37
N GLU A 167 10.04 9.56 -14.43
CA GLU A 167 10.01 10.36 -15.66
C GLU A 167 8.66 10.35 -16.38
N MET A 168 7.90 9.25 -16.27
CA MET A 168 6.55 9.14 -16.84
C MET A 168 5.46 9.64 -15.88
N ALA A 169 5.73 9.66 -14.58
CA ALA A 169 4.81 10.12 -13.54
C ALA A 169 4.85 11.64 -13.28
N ALA A 170 5.75 12.36 -13.96
CA ALA A 170 5.90 13.82 -13.89
C ALA A 170 5.12 14.58 -14.98
N GLN A 171 4.13 13.92 -15.63
CA GLN A 171 3.27 14.44 -16.69
C GLN A 171 1.79 14.49 -16.22
#